data_AF-A0A959NWE9-F1
#
_entry.id   AF-A0A959NWE9-F1
#
_cell.length_a   1.000
_cell.length_b   1.000
_cell.length_c   1.000
_cell.angle_alpha   90.00
_cell.angle_beta   90.00
_cell.angle_gamma   90.00
#
_symmetry.space_group_name_H-M   'P 1'
#
loop_
_entity.id
_entity.type
_entity.pdbx_description
1 polymer ?
#
loop_
_entity_poly.entity_id
_entity_poly.type
_entity_poly.pdbx_seq_one_letter_code
_entity_poly.pdbx_strand_id
1 'polypeptide(L)' 'MSLSNAQKTVDNWIKEHGVRYFNELTNMAQLTEEVGEVARIIARRYGEQSEKESDKD' A
#
# COMPACT_ATOMS: atom_id res chain seq x y z
N MET A 1 1.48 17.40 8.55
CA MET A 1 0.88 16.18 9.14
C MET A 1 1.90 15.56 10.09
N SER A 2 1.56 15.26 11.34
CA SER A 2 2.45 14.50 12.23
C SER A 2 2.15 13.00 12.10
N LEU A 3 3.11 12.13 12.45
CA LEU A 3 2.90 10.68 12.47
C LEU A 3 1.68 10.30 13.32
N SER A 4 1.54 10.92 14.50
CA SER A 4 0.39 10.69 15.38
C SER A 4 -0.93 11.09 14.72
N ASN A 5 -0.96 12.20 13.98
CA ASN A 5 -2.18 12.62 13.29
C ASN A 5 -2.52 11.64 12.14
N ALA A 6 -1.51 11.14 11.41
CA ALA A 6 -1.73 10.14 10.36
C ALA A 6 -2.28 8.83 10.91
N GLN A 7 -1.73 8.33 12.03
CA GLN A 7 -2.23 7.13 12.71
C GLN A 7 -3.69 7.31 13.14
N LYS A 8 -4.06 8.46 13.72
CA LYS A 8 -5.44 8.77 14.11
C LYS A 8 -6.38 8.80 12.91
N THR A 9 -5.97 9.39 11.79
CA THR A 9 -6.78 9.43 10.57
C THR A 9 -7.09 8.01 10.07
N VAL A 10 -6.09 7.13 10.03
CA VAL A 10 -6.28 5.73 9.62
C VAL A 10 -7.18 4.98 10.61
N ASP A 11 -6.94 5.15 11.92
CA ASP A 11 -7.75 4.50 12.95
C ASP A 11 -9.23 4.92 12.90
N ASN A 12 -9.51 6.20 12.71
CA ASN A 12 -10.87 6.70 12.55
C ASN A 12 -11.53 6.10 11.31
N TRP A 13 -10.82 6.04 10.18
CA TRP A 13 -11.36 5.46 8.95
C TRP A 13 -11.70 3.97 9.11
N ILE A 14 -10.82 3.19 9.76
CA ILE A 14 -11.05 1.76 10.02
C ILE A 14 -12.25 1.55 10.95
N LYS A 15 -12.49 2.45 11.90
CA LYS A 15 -13.65 2.37 12.81
C LYS A 15 -14.96 2.78 12.15
N GLU A 16 -14.92 3.77 11.26
CA GLU A 16 -16.11 4.30 10.59
C GLU A 16 -16.53 3.45 9.37
N HIS A 17 -15.56 2.97 8.60
CA HIS A 17 -15.79 2.31 7.31
C HIS A 17 -15.26 0.87 7.28
N GLY A 18 -14.20 0.60 8.05
CA GLY A 18 -13.68 -0.76 8.19
C GLY A 18 -14.56 -1.59 9.13
N VAL A 19 -14.52 -2.91 8.96
CA VAL A 19 -15.20 -3.84 9.88
C VAL A 19 -14.37 -4.02 11.17
N ARG A 20 -13.04 -4.16 11.01
CA ARG A 20 -12.04 -4.31 12.08
C ARG A 20 -10.64 -4.24 11.50
N TYR A 21 -9.64 -4.14 12.37
CA TYR A 21 -8.25 -4.45 12.00
C TYR A 21 -8.12 -5.92 11.61
N PHE A 22 -7.26 -6.19 10.63
CA PHE A 22 -6.82 -7.55 10.33
C PHE A 22 -5.95 -8.09 11.47
N ASN A 23 -5.91 -9.42 11.59
CA ASN A 23 -4.88 -10.06 12.41
C ASN A 23 -3.50 -9.83 11.76
N GLU A 24 -2.45 -10.12 12.51
CA GLU A 24 -1.08 -9.82 12.15
C GLU A 24 -0.65 -10.53 10.86
N LEU A 25 -1.05 -11.79 10.67
CA LEU A 25 -0.70 -12.57 9.48
C LEU A 25 -1.41 -12.06 8.22
N THR A 26 -2.69 -11.72 8.34
CA THR A 26 -3.45 -11.12 7.23
C THR A 26 -2.90 -9.73 6.91
N ASN A 27 -2.57 -8.93 7.92
CA ASN A 27 -1.96 -7.62 7.71
C ASN A 27 -0.57 -7.72 7.05
N MET A 28 0.21 -8.76 7.38
CA MET A 28 1.49 -9.06 6.72
C MET A 28 1.31 -9.46 5.25
N ALA A 29 0.28 -10.26 4.95
CA ALA A 29 -0.04 -10.62 3.57
C ALA A 29 -0.41 -9.40 2.74
N GLN A 30 -1.29 -8.53 3.26
CA GLN A 30 -1.68 -7.27 2.62
C GLN A 30 -0.47 -6.34 2.42
N LEU A 31 0.40 -6.20 3.42
CA LEU A 31 1.64 -5.42 3.28
C LEU A 31 2.54 -5.98 2.16
N THR A 32 2.67 -7.29 2.08
CA THR A 32 3.51 -7.95 1.05
C THR A 32 2.94 -7.74 -0.36
N GLU A 33 1.62 -7.79 -0.49
CA GLU A 33 0.91 -7.52 -1.75
C GLU A 33 1.19 -6.10 -2.26
N GLU A 34 0.98 -5.09 -1.41
CA GLU A 34 1.22 -3.68 -1.74
C GLU A 34 2.70 -3.39 -2.05
N VAL A 35 3.62 -4.01 -1.31
CA VAL A 35 5.06 -3.90 -1.61
C VAL A 35 5.39 -4.51 -2.98
N GLY A 36 4.71 -5.60 -3.37
CA GLY A 36 4.83 -6.19 -4.70
C GLY A 36 4.41 -5.23 -5.82
N GLU A 37 3.34 -4.47 -5.61
CA GLU A 37 2.91 -3.45 -6.57
C GLU A 37 3.93 -2.31 -6.71
N VAL A 38 4.45 -1.83 -5.58
CA VAL A 38 5.51 -0.81 -5.56
C VAL A 38 6.76 -1.33 -6.27
N ALA A 39 7.18 -2.58 -6.00
CA ALA A 39 8.32 -3.20 -6.63
C ALA A 39 8.14 -3.31 -8.16
N ARG A 40 6.93 -3.62 -8.64
CA ARG A 40 6.60 -3.64 -10.08
C ARG A 40 6.79 -2.26 -10.72
N ILE A 41 6.34 -1.18 -10.07
CA ILE A 41 6.52 0.18 -10.58
C ILE A 41 8.01 0.54 -10.62
N ILE A 42 8.76 0.22 -9.56
CA ILE A 42 10.20 0.48 -9.48
C ILE A 42 10.94 -0.26 -10.59
N ALA A 43 10.64 -1.55 -10.80
CA ALA A 43 11.29 -2.39 -11.81
C ALA A 43 11.07 -1.86 -13.24
N ARG A 44 9.92 -1.24 -13.51
CA ARG A 44 9.60 -0.63 -14.81
C ARG A 44 10.22 0.75 -15.01
N ARG A 45 10.09 1.63 -14.02
CA ARG A 45 10.54 3.04 -14.13
C ARG A 45 12.05 3.19 -13.97
N TYR A 46 12.66 2.36 -13.13
CA TYR A 46 14.07 2.50 -12.74
C TYR A 46 14.89 1.23 -12.96
N GLY A 47 14.25 0.11 -13.29
CA GLY A 47 14.91 -1.15 -13.64
C GLY A 47 14.97 -1.38 -15.15
N GLU A 48 15.31 -2.61 -15.53
CA GLU A 48 15.49 -3.01 -16.93
C GLU A 48 14.19 -3.56 -17.57
N GLN A 49 13.08 -3.58 -16.82
CA GLN A 49 11.81 -4.07 -17.34
C GLN A 49 11.17 -3.02 -18.24
N SER A 50 10.84 -3.39 -19.47
CA SER A 50 10.20 -2.45 -20.41
C SER A 50 8.86 -1.93 -19.87
N GLU A 51 8.68 -0.62 -19.88
CA GLU A 51 7.40 0.02 -19.58
C GLU A 51 6.35 -0.41 -20.60
N LYS A 52 5.17 -0.84 -20.13
CA LYS A 52 4.00 -0.92 -21.00
C LYS A 52 3.37 0.47 -21.06
N GLU A 53 2.80 0.86 -22.22
CA GLU A 53 2.15 2.17 -22.38
C GLU A 53 1.05 2.45 -21.34
N SER A 54 0.44 1.40 -20.78
CA SER A 54 -0.57 1.49 -19.72
C SER A 54 -0.05 1.98 -18.36
N ASP A 55 1.27 2.10 -18.17
CA ASP A 55 1.88 2.42 -16.87
C ASP A 55 2.44 3.86 -16.79
N LYS A 56 2.18 4.69 -17.81
CA LYS A 56 2.74 6.04 -17.97
C LYS A 56 2.00 7.16 -17.23
N ASP A 57 0.92 6.86 -16.53
CA ASP A 57 0.15 7.83 -15.74
C ASP A 57 0.65 7.93 -14.28
#